data_AF-A0A920W196-F1
#
_entry.id   AF-A0A920W196-F1
#
_cell.length_a   1.000
_cell.length_b   1.000
_cell.length_c   1.000
_cell.angle_alpha   90.00
_cell.angle_beta   90.00
_cell.angle_gamma   90.00
#
_symmetry.space_group_name_H-M   'P 1'
#
loop_
_entity.id
_entity.type
_entity.pdbx_description
1 polymer ?
#
loop_
_entity_poly.entity_id
_entity_poly.type
_entity_poly.pdbx_seq_one_letter_code
_entity_poly.pdbx_strand_id
1 'polypeptide(L)' 'MKDVTHQILEGNGQSLALCSKVLLMQEINESRKTLKKLEYGVSVTDACIDWETTEQSLIKMAEKLKDVLPNRLRRLKT' A
#
# COMPACT_ATOMS: atom_id res chain seq x y z
N MET A 1 -1.70 0.69 5.16
CA MET A 1 -3.06 0.53 4.59
C MET A 1 -4.17 0.56 5.65
N LYS A 2 -3.99 -0.03 6.84
CA LYS A 2 -5.02 -0.09 7.89
C LYS A 2 -5.52 1.27 8.37
N ASP A 3 -4.63 2.22 8.64
CA ASP A 3 -5.03 3.54 9.17
C ASP A 3 -5.81 4.36 8.14
N VAL A 4 -5.37 4.33 6.87
CA VAL A 4 -6.12 4.91 5.75
C VAL A 4 -7.50 4.28 5.62
N THR A 5 -7.58 2.95 5.74
CA THR A 5 -8.87 2.24 5.73
C THR A 5 -9.76 2.74 6.87
N HIS A 6 -9.23 2.86 8.09
CA HIS A 6 -9.97 3.33 9.26
C HIS A 6 -10.49 4.76 9.06
N GLN A 7 -9.64 5.67 8.59
CA GLN A 7 -10.04 7.05 8.30
C GLN A 7 -11.16 7.14 7.26
N ILE A 8 -11.13 6.27 6.24
CA ILE A 8 -12.21 6.21 5.25
C ILE A 8 -13.51 5.73 5.89
N LEU A 9 -13.45 4.70 6.73
CA LEU A 9 -14.60 4.14 7.48
C LEU A 9 -15.21 5.15 8.45
N GLU A 10 -14.38 5.95 9.14
CA GLU A 10 -14.82 7.02 10.04
C GLU A 10 -15.42 8.23 9.32
N GLY A 11 -15.45 8.21 7.98
CA GLY A 11 -16.11 9.25 7.19
C GLY A 11 -15.23 10.46 6.88
N ASN A 12 -13.91 10.38 7.04
CA ASN A 12 -13.00 11.47 6.67
C ASN A 12 -13.01 11.74 5.15
N GLY A 13 -13.83 12.70 4.71
CA GLY A 13 -14.25 12.93 3.32
C GLY A 13 -13.18 13.45 2.35
N GLN A 14 -12.00 13.83 2.84
CA GLN A 14 -10.93 14.31 1.97
C GLN A 14 -10.29 13.16 1.17
N SER A 15 -9.81 13.47 -0.04
CA SER A 15 -9.17 12.51 -0.95
C SER A 15 -7.88 11.98 -0.34
N LEU A 16 -7.97 10.87 0.40
CA LEU A 16 -6.79 10.16 0.89
C LEU A 16 -6.16 9.39 -0.28
N ALA A 17 -5.05 9.89 -0.80
CA ALA A 17 -4.17 9.14 -1.69
C ALA A 17 -3.16 8.35 -0.84
N LEU A 18 -3.10 7.04 -1.03
CA LEU A 18 -2.08 6.19 -0.42
C LEU A 18 -1.00 5.87 -1.45
N CYS A 19 0.25 6.22 -1.13
CA CYS A 19 1.43 5.78 -1.86
C CYS A 19 2.17 4.74 -1.03
N SER A 20 2.55 3.61 -1.62
CA SER A 20 3.31 2.54 -0.95
C SER A 20 4.35 1.98 -1.92
N LYS A 21 5.58 1.78 -1.44
CA LYS A 21 6.67 1.15 -2.20
C LYS A 21 6.64 -0.36 -1.95
N VAL A 22 6.64 -1.13 -3.04
CA VAL A 22 6.49 -2.59 -3.03
C VAL A 22 7.58 -3.21 -3.87
N LEU A 23 8.15 -4.30 -3.37
CA LEU A 23 9.09 -5.15 -4.08
C LEU A 23 8.74 -6.62 -3.82
N LEU A 24 9.42 -7.54 -4.50
CA LEU A 24 9.15 -8.97 -4.33
C LEU A 24 9.54 -9.44 -2.94
N MET A 25 10.60 -8.86 -2.37
CA MET A 25 11.15 -9.22 -1.08
C MET A 25 11.25 -7.98 -0.19
N GLN A 26 11.02 -8.16 1.11
CA GLN A 26 10.93 -7.07 2.09
C GLN A 26 12.30 -6.48 2.49
N GLU A 27 13.39 -7.17 2.16
CA GLU A 27 14.74 -6.83 2.62
C GLU A 27 15.35 -5.60 1.88
N ILE A 28 16.45 -5.09 2.42
CA ILE A 28 17.27 -4.05 1.79
C ILE A 28 18.63 -4.65 1.42
N ASN A 29 19.04 -4.47 0.16
CA ASN A 29 20.37 -4.72 -0.33
C ASN A 29 21.37 -3.73 0.33
N GLU A 30 22.00 -4.15 1.43
CA GLU A 30 22.97 -3.31 2.17
C GLU A 30 24.23 -3.00 1.34
N SER A 31 24.61 -3.91 0.43
CA SER A 31 25.85 -3.81 -0.34
C SER A 31 25.71 -2.95 -1.61
N ARG A 32 25.54 -1.63 -1.43
CA ARG A 32 25.41 -0.65 -2.53
C ARG A 32 26.64 -0.51 -3.43
N LYS A 33 27.79 -1.11 -3.06
CA LYS A 33 29.08 -0.93 -3.75
C LYS A 33 29.37 -2.00 -4.81
N THR A 34 28.68 -3.14 -4.80
CA THR A 34 28.98 -4.26 -5.71
C THR A 34 27.71 -4.75 -6.39
N LEU A 35 27.54 -4.41 -7.67
CA LEU A 35 26.36 -4.80 -8.46
C LEU A 35 26.15 -6.32 -8.54
N LYS A 36 27.21 -7.12 -8.46
CA LYS A 36 27.15 -8.59 -8.48
C LYS A 36 26.57 -9.21 -7.20
N LYS A 37 26.43 -8.44 -6.13
CA LYS A 37 25.89 -8.90 -4.82
C LYS A 37 24.45 -8.44 -4.59
N LEU A 38 23.83 -7.80 -5.58
CA LEU A 38 22.45 -7.36 -5.46
C LEU A 38 21.53 -8.57 -5.63
N GLU A 39 20.62 -8.72 -4.68
CA GLU A 39 19.56 -9.71 -4.77
C GLU A 39 18.42 -9.18 -5.65
N TYR A 40 17.93 -10.05 -6.52
CA TYR A 40 16.83 -9.72 -7.42
C TYR A 40 15.54 -9.54 -6.61
N GLY A 41 14.80 -8.45 -6.86
CA GLY A 41 13.54 -8.20 -6.18
C GLY A 41 13.65 -7.59 -4.79
N VAL A 42 14.85 -7.15 -4.37
CA VAL A 42 15.15 -6.55 -3.06
C VAL A 42 15.53 -5.07 -3.23
N SER A 43 15.09 -4.20 -2.32
CA SER A 43 15.31 -2.75 -2.46
C SER A 43 16.77 -2.36 -2.29
N VAL A 44 17.25 -1.36 -3.01
CA VAL A 44 18.60 -0.79 -2.83
C VAL A 44 18.61 0.52 -2.03
N THR A 45 17.43 1.05 -1.70
CA THR A 45 17.27 2.34 -1.01
C THR A 45 16.59 2.18 0.35
N ASP A 46 15.27 1.96 0.35
CA ASP A 46 14.44 1.87 1.55
C ASP A 46 13.78 0.49 1.63
N ALA A 47 13.53 -0.03 2.84
CA ALA A 47 12.77 -1.27 3.02
C ALA A 47 11.40 -1.10 2.36
N CYS A 48 11.06 -2.03 1.47
CA CYS A 48 9.76 -2.13 0.84
C CYS A 48 8.99 -3.28 1.47
N ILE A 49 7.67 -3.28 1.42
CA ILE A 49 6.90 -4.48 1.77
C ILE A 49 6.97 -5.50 0.62
N ASP A 50 6.90 -6.78 0.96
CA ASP A 50 6.84 -7.86 -0.03
C ASP A 50 5.50 -7.91 -0.79
N TRP A 51 5.46 -8.74 -1.83
CA TRP A 51 4.30 -8.84 -2.71
C TRP A 51 3.10 -9.46 -2.00
N GLU A 52 3.28 -10.57 -1.29
CA GLU A 52 2.23 -11.29 -0.60
C GLU A 52 1.54 -10.40 0.46
N THR A 53 2.32 -9.63 1.20
CA THR A 53 1.83 -8.67 2.19
C THR A 53 1.09 -7.52 1.53
N THR A 54 1.57 -7.05 0.37
CA THR A 54 0.91 -6.02 -0.42
C THR A 54 -0.46 -6.50 -0.90
N GLU A 55 -0.51 -7.67 -1.55
CA GLU A 55 -1.73 -8.27 -2.07
C GLU A 55 -2.76 -8.44 -0.95
N GLN A 56 -2.38 -9.08 0.15
CA GLN A 56 -3.29 -9.28 1.28
C GLN A 56 -3.79 -7.96 1.87
N SER A 57 -2.92 -6.94 1.95
CA SER A 57 -3.30 -5.65 2.50
C SER A 57 -4.29 -4.91 1.60
N LEU A 58 -4.12 -5.00 0.27
CA LEU A 58 -5.03 -4.43 -0.71
C LEU A 58 -6.39 -5.15 -0.72
N ILE A 59 -6.40 -6.49 -0.72
CA ILE A 59 -7.63 -7.29 -0.66
C ILE A 59 -8.42 -6.95 0.61
N LYS A 60 -7.78 -6.98 1.78
CA LYS A 60 -8.44 -6.65 3.06
C LYS A 60 -8.97 -5.22 3.08
N MET A 61 -8.27 -4.28 2.46
CA MET A 61 -8.76 -2.90 2.34
C MET A 61 -9.98 -2.84 1.42
N ALA A 62 -9.95 -3.51 0.25
CA ALA A 62 -11.06 -3.54 -0.68
C ALA A 62 -12.32 -4.16 -0.05
N GLU A 63 -12.19 -5.27 0.68
CA GLU A 63 -13.29 -5.90 1.41
C GLU A 63 -13.96 -4.94 2.39
N LYS A 64 -13.18 -4.23 3.20
CA LYS A 64 -13.70 -3.29 4.21
C LYS A 64 -14.36 -2.05 3.59
N LEU A 65 -13.88 -1.62 2.43
CA LEU A 65 -14.33 -0.38 1.80
C LEU A 65 -15.44 -0.58 0.76
N LYS A 66 -15.74 -1.83 0.38
CA LYS A 66 -16.69 -2.21 -0.67
C LYS A 66 -18.06 -1.55 -0.51
N ASP A 67 -18.59 -1.50 0.71
CA ASP A 67 -19.93 -0.95 0.99
C ASP A 67 -19.91 0.54 1.36
N VAL A 68 -18.73 1.10 1.64
CA VAL A 68 -18.57 2.49 2.09
C VAL A 68 -18.27 3.44 0.93
N LEU A 69 -17.37 3.06 0.02
CA LEU A 69 -16.96 3.90 -1.11
C LEU A 69 -18.09 4.25 -2.08
N PRO A 70 -19.03 3.34 -2.45
CA PRO A 70 -20.13 3.69 -3.34
C PRO A 70 -21.04 4.79 -2.77
N ASN A 71 -21.18 4.84 -1.44
CA ASN A 71 -21.98 5.84 -0.75
C ASN A 71 -21.28 7.21 -0.68
N ARG A 72 -19.94 7.24 -0.66
CA ARG A 72 -19.15 8.48 -0.78
C ARG A 72 -19.25 9.13 -2.16
N LEU A 73 -19.12 8.33 -3.22
CA LEU A 73 -19.15 8.83 -4.59
C LEU A 73 -20.48 9.52 -4.95
N ARG A 74 -21.59 9.17 -4.28
CA ARG A 74 -22.87 9.87 -4.45
C ARG A 74 -22.88 11.27 -3.85
N ARG A 75 -22.19 11.49 -2.73
CA ARG A 75 -22.17 12.80 -2.04
C ARG A 75 -21.42 13.89 -2.82
N LEU A 76 -20.45 13.51 -3.63
CA LEU A 76 -19.66 14.44 -4.45
C LEU A 76 -20.34 14.82 -5.78
N LYS A 77 -21.49 14.21 -6.12
CA LYS A 77 -22.24 14.47 -7.37
C LYS A 77 -23.47 15.37 -7.17
N THR A 78 -23.68 15.86 -5.95
CA THR A 78 -24.65 16.91 -5.59
C THR A 78 -23.92 18.23 -5.45
#